data_AF-A0AAW0NC99-F1
#
_entry.id   AF-A0AAW0NC99-F1
#
_cell.length_a   1.000
_cell.length_b   1.000
_cell.length_c   1.000
_cell.angle_alpha   90.00
_cell.angle_beta   90.00
_cell.angle_gamma   90.00
#
_symmetry.space_group_name_H-M   'P 1'
#
loop_
_entity.id
_entity.type
_entity.pdbx_description
1 polymer ?
#
loop_
_entity_poly.entity_id
_entity_poly.type
_entity_poly.pdbx_seq_one_letter_code
_entity_poly.pdbx_strand_id
1 'polypeptide(L)'
;MRIKVCQGVSGILAVTMVTSLMLVYKGIYSDRRHVTPSSVASSAHSSPPDPGAAVTKQDKATEKPTVTVLQGYTAIMDRKPLKMHCKTCAFVTSSGQLVGKNMGEKIDRSECVIRMNDAPSLGYQRDVGRRTSVRVIAHSSLQRVLRNRQQLLNSSQDTVFIFWGPSHLMRRDGKGHVYNNLRLLKHVMPTLKVYMISRIQMLKFDELFKKETGIDRKKSNLWLSTAGSPWP
;
A
#
# COMPACT_ATOMS: atom_id res chain seq x y z
N MET A 1 32.91 -15.15 49.94
CA MET A 1 33.67 -14.97 48.68
C MET A 1 33.04 -13.82 47.90
N ARG A 2 33.60 -12.60 47.95
CA ARG A 2 33.09 -11.43 47.22
C ARG A 2 34.03 -11.15 46.04
N ILE A 3 33.55 -11.37 44.82
CA ILE A 3 34.30 -11.07 43.60
C ILE A 3 34.15 -9.56 43.32
N LYS A 4 35.23 -8.81 43.51
CA LYS A 4 35.32 -7.43 43.02
C LYS A 4 35.52 -7.50 41.49
N VAL A 5 34.47 -7.25 40.73
CA VAL A 5 34.57 -7.07 39.28
C VAL A 5 35.23 -5.71 39.04
N CYS A 6 36.43 -5.74 38.48
CA CYS A 6 37.23 -4.56 38.17
C CYS A 6 36.51 -3.70 37.13
N GLN A 7 36.02 -2.53 37.54
CA GLN A 7 35.26 -1.59 36.70
C GLN A 7 36.02 -1.12 35.44
N GLY A 8 37.35 -1.31 35.38
CA GLY A 8 38.17 -0.96 34.22
C GLY A 8 37.96 -1.83 32.98
N VAL A 9 37.59 -3.11 33.13
CA VAL A 9 37.50 -4.03 31.98
C VAL A 9 36.23 -3.78 31.14
N SER A 10 35.14 -3.36 31.79
CA SER A 10 33.88 -3.04 31.10
C SER A 10 33.98 -1.76 30.27
N GLY A 11 34.76 -0.78 30.73
CA GLY A 11 35.03 0.46 29.98
C GLY A 11 35.84 0.22 28.71
N ILE A 12 36.86 -0.66 28.76
CA ILE A 12 37.71 -0.96 27.60
C ILE A 12 36.91 -1.68 26.50
N LEU A 13 36.05 -2.64 26.87
CA LEU A 13 35.16 -3.33 25.92
C LEU A 13 34.15 -2.37 25.25
N ALA A 14 33.61 -1.40 26.00
CA ALA A 14 32.69 -0.42 25.43
C ALA A 14 33.38 0.51 24.42
N VAL A 15 34.59 0.97 24.72
CA VAL A 15 35.35 1.86 23.82
C VAL A 15 35.73 1.14 22.53
N THR A 16 36.19 -0.12 22.59
CA THR A 16 36.58 -0.88 21.40
C THR A 16 35.40 -1.21 20.49
N MET A 17 34.21 -1.49 21.05
CA MET A 17 33.00 -1.69 20.26
C MET A 17 32.56 -0.42 19.54
N VAL A 18 32.63 0.75 20.20
CA VAL A 18 32.24 2.03 19.59
C VAL A 18 33.22 2.46 18.50
N THR A 19 34.53 2.27 18.69
CA THR A 19 35.52 2.57 17.64
C THR A 19 35.37 1.65 16.43
N SER A 20 35.07 0.37 16.66
CA SER A 20 34.82 -0.60 15.57
C SER A 20 33.57 -0.22 14.77
N LEU A 21 32.49 0.19 15.45
CA LEU A 21 31.26 0.62 14.79
C LEU A 21 31.45 1.90 13.96
N MET A 22 32.23 2.86 14.46
CA MET A 22 32.53 4.11 13.75
C MET A 22 33.40 3.89 12.51
N LEU A 23 34.33 2.93 12.54
CA LEU A 23 35.14 2.56 11.38
C LEU A 23 34.29 1.86 10.30
N VAL A 24 33.39 0.96 10.69
CA VAL A 24 32.42 0.35 9.75
C VAL A 24 31.50 1.41 9.14
N TYR A 25 31.01 2.36 9.94
CA TYR A 25 30.14 3.43 9.47
C TYR A 25 30.86 4.35 8.46
N LYS A 26 32.13 4.70 8.71
CA LYS A 26 32.95 5.48 7.77
C LYS A 26 33.31 4.69 6.51
N GLY A 27 33.56 3.38 6.62
CA GLY A 27 33.81 2.50 5.47
C GLY A 27 32.61 2.43 4.51
N ILE A 28 31.40 2.31 5.06
CA ILE A 28 30.15 2.29 4.27
C ILE A 28 29.83 3.67 3.66
N TYR A 29 30.18 4.77 4.34
CA TYR A 29 29.94 6.12 3.81
C TYR A 29 30.95 6.52 2.71
N SER A 30 32.17 5.98 2.74
CA SER A 30 33.19 6.25 1.73
C SER A 30 32.93 5.56 0.39
N ASP A 31 32.12 4.49 0.37
CA ASP A 31 31.85 3.68 -0.83
C ASP A 31 30.64 4.19 -1.68
N ARG A 32 30.10 5.37 -1.34
CA ARG A 32 28.91 5.93 -2.01
C ARG A 32 29.14 7.20 -2.83
N ARG A 33 30.38 7.53 -3.16
CA ARG A 33 30.71 8.61 -4.11
C ARG A 33 31.60 8.10 -5.23
N HIS A 34 30.99 7.52 -6.27
CA HIS A 34 31.48 7.59 -7.66
C HIS A 34 30.50 6.91 -8.62
N VAL A 35 29.47 7.62 -9.09
CA VAL A 35 28.90 7.41 -10.44
C VAL A 35 28.36 8.75 -10.94
N THR A 36 29.14 9.42 -11.79
CA THR A 36 28.73 10.55 -12.65
C THR A 36 28.29 10.00 -14.00
N PRO A 37 27.22 10.53 -14.61
CA PRO A 37 27.11 10.54 -16.07
C PRO A 37 27.28 11.97 -16.59
N SER A 38 28.18 12.04 -17.56
CA SER A 38 28.73 13.21 -18.24
C SER A 38 27.69 13.95 -19.09
N SER A 39 27.81 15.28 -19.09
CA SER A 39 27.22 16.20 -20.07
C SER A 39 27.80 15.96 -21.47
N VAL A 40 26.94 15.87 -22.48
CA VAL A 40 27.32 16.05 -23.89
C VAL A 40 26.34 17.03 -24.53
N ALA A 41 26.88 18.15 -24.98
CA ALA A 41 26.24 19.14 -25.85
C ALA A 41 26.59 18.85 -27.32
N SER A 42 25.93 19.60 -28.22
CA SER A 42 26.07 19.67 -29.70
C SER A 42 24.97 18.87 -30.43
N SER A 43 24.33 19.35 -31.50
CA SER A 43 24.56 20.48 -32.40
C SER A 43 23.29 20.75 -33.21
N ALA A 44 23.08 22.01 -33.59
CA ALA A 44 22.03 22.44 -34.51
C ALA A 44 22.32 22.01 -35.96
N HIS A 45 21.27 21.61 -36.68
CA HIS A 45 21.24 21.60 -38.14
C HIS A 45 19.88 22.11 -38.63
N SER A 46 19.96 23.15 -39.46
CA SER A 46 18.88 23.93 -40.08
C SER A 46 18.66 23.50 -41.53
N SER A 47 17.41 23.44 -42.00
CA SER A 47 16.90 23.66 -43.38
C SER A 47 15.36 23.42 -43.42
N PRO A 48 14.59 23.85 -44.45
CA PRO A 48 13.81 25.10 -44.56
C PRO A 48 12.27 24.88 -44.46
N PRO A 49 11.43 25.95 -44.54
CA PRO A 49 10.00 25.89 -44.22
C PRO A 49 9.12 25.61 -45.44
N ASP A 50 7.95 25.01 -45.21
CA ASP A 50 6.81 25.02 -46.13
C ASP A 50 5.48 24.96 -45.34
N PRO A 51 4.34 25.36 -45.93
CA PRO A 51 3.47 26.36 -45.32
C PRO A 51 2.13 25.81 -44.87
N GLY A 52 1.53 26.48 -43.88
CA GLY A 52 0.08 26.53 -43.75
C GLY A 52 -0.60 25.28 -43.17
N ALA A 53 -0.75 25.27 -41.85
CA ALA A 53 -1.96 24.75 -41.22
C ALA A 53 -2.20 25.51 -39.92
N ALA A 54 -3.12 26.46 -39.96
CA ALA A 54 -3.66 27.08 -38.76
C ALA A 54 -4.40 26.01 -37.94
N VAL A 55 -3.72 25.43 -36.96
CA VAL A 55 -4.36 24.63 -35.93
C VAL A 55 -4.72 25.58 -34.78
N THR A 56 -6.00 25.87 -34.69
CA THR A 56 -6.65 26.57 -33.58
C THR A 56 -6.18 25.94 -32.28
N LYS A 57 -5.43 26.70 -31.45
CA LYS A 57 -5.09 26.28 -30.08
C LYS A 57 -6.39 26.24 -29.29
N GLN A 58 -6.93 25.03 -29.14
CA GLN A 58 -8.01 24.78 -28.21
C GLN A 58 -7.39 24.75 -26.82
N ASP A 59 -7.63 25.82 -26.05
CA ASP A 59 -7.23 25.91 -24.66
C ASP A 59 -7.86 24.76 -23.88
N LYS A 60 -7.07 23.69 -23.68
CA LYS A 60 -7.46 22.57 -22.83
C LYS A 60 -7.37 23.06 -21.40
N ALA A 61 -8.48 23.61 -20.90
CA ALA A 61 -8.68 23.93 -19.51
C ALA A 61 -8.19 22.74 -18.68
N THR A 62 -7.17 22.98 -17.85
CA THR A 62 -6.60 21.96 -16.98
C THR A 62 -7.61 21.74 -15.86
N GLU A 63 -8.54 20.81 -16.08
CA GLU A 63 -9.51 20.38 -15.09
C GLU A 63 -8.72 19.82 -13.89
N LYS A 64 -8.77 20.53 -12.75
CA LYS A 64 -8.16 20.05 -11.50
C LYS A 64 -8.75 18.67 -11.21
N PRO A 65 -7.93 17.65 -10.89
CA PRO A 65 -8.45 16.31 -10.62
C PRO A 65 -9.51 16.38 -9.52
N THR A 66 -10.75 16.03 -9.86
CA THR A 66 -11.86 15.98 -8.92
C THR A 66 -11.61 14.80 -7.98
N VAL A 67 -11.07 15.08 -6.79
CA VAL A 67 -10.78 14.03 -5.81
C VAL A 67 -12.10 13.42 -5.32
N THR A 68 -12.36 12.17 -5.69
CA THR A 68 -13.56 11.44 -5.26
C THR A 68 -13.50 11.13 -3.77
N VAL A 69 -14.61 11.40 -3.06
CA VAL A 69 -14.77 11.05 -1.64
C VAL A 69 -15.49 9.71 -1.55
N LEU A 70 -14.80 8.68 -1.06
CA LEU A 70 -15.33 7.33 -0.90
C LEU A 70 -16.04 7.21 0.44
N GLN A 71 -17.35 7.40 0.42
CA GLN A 71 -18.18 7.30 1.61
C GLN A 71 -18.15 5.88 2.19
N GLY A 72 -18.14 5.80 3.52
CA GLY A 72 -18.13 4.51 4.23
C GLY A 72 -16.75 3.86 4.37
N TYR A 73 -15.71 4.38 3.73
CA TYR A 73 -14.31 4.00 3.94
C TYR A 73 -13.65 5.00 4.89
N THR A 74 -13.51 4.63 6.16
CA THR A 74 -13.14 5.57 7.23
C THR A 74 -11.77 5.27 7.82
N ALA A 75 -10.95 6.30 8.00
CA ALA A 75 -9.68 6.17 8.70
C ALA A 75 -9.88 5.68 10.14
N ILE A 76 -8.95 4.85 10.64
CA ILE A 76 -9.09 4.20 11.96
C ILE A 76 -9.12 5.19 13.13
N MET A 77 -8.32 6.26 13.05
CA MET A 77 -8.11 7.21 14.15
C MET A 77 -9.07 8.40 14.09
N ASP A 78 -9.05 9.16 12.99
CA ASP A 78 -9.80 10.42 12.86
C ASP A 78 -11.10 10.30 12.07
N ARG A 79 -11.47 9.08 11.66
CA ARG A 79 -12.74 8.74 10.99
C ARG A 79 -12.99 9.49 9.67
N LYS A 80 -11.98 10.16 9.11
CA LYS A 80 -12.12 10.87 7.85
C LYS A 80 -12.41 9.88 6.72
N PRO A 81 -13.27 10.26 5.76
CA PRO A 81 -13.52 9.43 4.59
C PRO A 81 -12.24 9.35 3.73
N LEU A 82 -12.07 8.23 3.05
CA LEU A 82 -11.00 8.06 2.07
C LEU A 82 -11.26 8.98 0.88
N LYS A 83 -10.24 9.76 0.51
CA LYS A 83 -10.25 10.64 -0.64
C LYS A 83 -9.22 10.13 -1.63
N MET A 84 -9.66 9.63 -2.77
CA MET A 84 -8.78 9.15 -3.82
C MET A 84 -9.53 9.15 -5.15
N HIS A 85 -8.77 9.32 -6.23
CA HIS A 85 -9.27 9.24 -7.59
C HIS A 85 -8.18 8.60 -8.45
N CYS A 86 -8.57 7.72 -9.35
CA CYS A 86 -7.67 7.10 -10.31
C CYS A 86 -8.41 6.97 -11.64
N LYS A 87 -7.77 7.33 -12.75
CA LYS A 87 -8.34 7.21 -14.10
C LYS A 87 -8.28 5.77 -14.60
N THR A 88 -7.20 5.06 -14.28
CA THR A 88 -7.00 3.66 -14.66
C THR A 88 -6.66 2.80 -13.45
N CYS A 89 -7.37 1.68 -13.31
CA CYS A 89 -7.21 0.76 -12.21
C CYS A 89 -6.90 -0.65 -12.72
N ALA A 90 -5.90 -1.29 -12.13
CA ALA A 90 -5.69 -2.74 -12.24
C ALA A 90 -6.13 -3.41 -10.94
N PHE A 91 -7.05 -4.36 -11.06
CA PHE A 91 -7.53 -5.16 -9.95
C PHE A 91 -6.89 -6.55 -10.00
N VAL A 92 -6.05 -6.86 -9.00
CA VAL A 92 -5.26 -8.08 -8.97
C VAL A 92 -5.78 -9.00 -7.86
N THR A 93 -6.44 -10.08 -8.26
CA THR A 93 -6.92 -11.13 -7.36
C THR A 93 -5.77 -12.06 -6.95
N SER A 94 -6.01 -12.94 -5.97
CA SER A 94 -5.03 -13.95 -5.53
C SER A 94 -5.07 -15.25 -6.38
N SER A 95 -5.58 -15.22 -7.60
CA SER A 95 -5.70 -16.42 -8.44
C SER A 95 -4.35 -16.91 -8.94
N GLY A 96 -4.08 -18.21 -8.80
CA GLY A 96 -2.87 -18.84 -9.33
C GLY A 96 -2.78 -18.82 -10.86
N GLN A 97 -3.88 -18.54 -11.57
CA GLN A 97 -3.90 -18.43 -13.03
C GLN A 97 -3.06 -17.26 -13.57
N LEU A 98 -2.66 -16.32 -12.70
CA LEU A 98 -1.76 -15.22 -13.08
C LEU A 98 -0.31 -15.68 -13.23
N VAL A 99 0.08 -16.81 -12.64
CA VAL A 99 1.45 -17.32 -12.71
C VAL A 99 1.81 -17.69 -14.15
N GLY A 100 2.97 -17.23 -14.61
CA GLY A 100 3.47 -17.41 -15.98
C GLY A 100 2.79 -16.54 -17.04
N LYS A 101 1.86 -15.65 -16.67
CA LYS A 101 1.16 -14.77 -17.63
C LYS A 101 1.94 -13.54 -18.03
N ASN A 102 3.03 -13.21 -17.32
CA ASN A 102 3.90 -12.07 -17.63
C ASN A 102 3.16 -10.71 -17.70
N MET A 103 2.08 -10.56 -16.94
CA MET A 103 1.21 -9.38 -17.00
C MET A 103 1.72 -8.21 -16.14
N GLY A 104 2.84 -8.37 -15.44
CA GLY A 104 3.27 -7.46 -14.39
C GLY A 104 3.52 -6.04 -14.88
N GLU A 105 4.13 -5.87 -16.05
CA GLU A 105 4.36 -4.55 -16.64
C GLU A 105 3.04 -3.87 -17.02
N LYS A 106 2.10 -4.62 -17.63
CA LYS A 106 0.78 -4.08 -17.98
C LYS A 106 -0.02 -3.66 -16.74
N ILE A 107 0.06 -4.44 -15.66
CA ILE A 107 -0.56 -4.09 -14.37
C ILE A 107 0.07 -2.79 -13.83
N ASP A 108 1.40 -2.71 -13.80
CA ASP A 108 2.14 -1.57 -13.25
C ASP A 108 2.01 -0.29 -14.09
N ARG A 109 1.46 -0.34 -15.30
CA ARG A 109 1.09 0.86 -16.09
C ARG A 109 -0.20 1.54 -15.61
N SER A 110 -1.01 0.86 -14.80
CA SER A 110 -2.25 1.46 -14.26
C SER A 110 -1.93 2.53 -13.22
N GLU A 111 -2.76 3.57 -13.13
CA GLU A 111 -2.58 4.63 -12.13
C GLU A 111 -2.69 4.03 -10.71
N CYS A 112 -3.72 3.20 -10.50
CA CYS A 112 -3.94 2.49 -9.25
C CYS A 112 -3.90 0.98 -9.41
N VAL A 113 -3.15 0.31 -8.53
CA VAL A 113 -3.13 -1.16 -8.45
C VAL A 113 -3.78 -1.58 -7.13
N ILE A 114 -4.90 -2.29 -7.23
CA ILE A 114 -5.68 -2.78 -6.10
C ILE A 114 -5.37 -4.25 -5.90
N ARG A 115 -4.90 -4.63 -4.71
CA ARG A 115 -4.57 -6.01 -4.33
C ARG A 115 -5.38 -6.47 -3.13
N MET A 116 -5.51 -7.79 -2.98
CA MET A 116 -6.24 -8.40 -1.87
C MET A 116 -5.33 -9.04 -0.86
N ASN A 117 -5.75 -8.94 0.41
CA ASN A 117 -5.26 -9.73 1.53
C ASN A 117 -3.72 -9.76 1.54
N ASP A 118 -3.16 -10.96 1.70
CA ASP A 118 -1.76 -11.30 1.74
C ASP A 118 -1.22 -11.80 0.38
N ALA A 119 -1.89 -11.49 -0.74
CA ALA A 119 -1.40 -11.85 -2.07
C ALA A 119 0.04 -11.31 -2.28
N PRO A 120 1.04 -12.17 -2.53
CA PRO A 120 2.41 -11.74 -2.68
C PRO A 120 2.64 -11.06 -4.03
N SER A 121 3.54 -10.08 -4.03
CA SER A 121 4.12 -9.50 -5.25
C SER A 121 5.61 -9.84 -5.37
N LEU A 122 6.30 -9.97 -4.24
CA LEU A 122 7.68 -10.43 -4.18
C LEU A 122 7.77 -11.88 -4.66
N GLY A 123 8.66 -12.15 -5.61
CA GLY A 123 8.81 -13.45 -6.27
C GLY A 123 7.90 -13.64 -7.49
N TYR A 124 6.89 -12.79 -7.68
CA TYR A 124 5.90 -12.88 -8.76
C TYR A 124 5.82 -11.61 -9.61
N GLN A 125 6.80 -10.70 -9.49
CA GLN A 125 6.74 -9.36 -10.09
C GLN A 125 6.51 -9.38 -11.60
N ARG A 126 7.08 -10.38 -12.30
CA ARG A 126 6.92 -10.55 -13.75
C ARG A 126 5.46 -10.81 -14.14
N ASP A 127 4.74 -11.53 -13.30
CA ASP A 127 3.36 -11.93 -13.56
C ASP A 127 2.34 -10.94 -13.02
N VAL A 128 2.56 -10.44 -11.81
CA VAL A 128 1.55 -9.65 -11.08
C VAL A 128 1.96 -8.20 -10.81
N GLY A 129 3.16 -7.79 -11.22
CA GLY A 129 3.66 -6.43 -11.03
C GLY A 129 4.20 -6.17 -9.62
N ARG A 130 4.78 -4.99 -9.43
CA ARG A 130 5.42 -4.54 -8.18
C ARG A 130 4.52 -3.56 -7.41
N ARG A 131 3.73 -2.76 -8.12
CA ARG A 131 3.00 -1.64 -7.52
C ARG A 131 1.80 -2.12 -6.72
N THR A 132 1.49 -1.39 -5.66
CA THR A 132 0.28 -1.54 -4.84
C THR A 132 -0.14 -0.16 -4.36
N SER A 133 -1.25 0.34 -4.86
CA SER A 133 -1.83 1.62 -4.44
C SER A 133 -2.85 1.40 -3.34
N VAL A 134 -3.68 0.36 -3.46
CA VAL A 134 -4.67 -0.03 -2.46
C VAL A 134 -4.51 -1.50 -2.14
N ARG A 135 -4.52 -1.85 -0.85
CA ARG A 135 -4.60 -3.24 -0.41
C ARG A 135 -5.81 -3.44 0.49
N VAL A 136 -6.73 -4.30 0.06
CA VAL A 136 -7.97 -4.57 0.78
C VAL A 136 -7.87 -5.92 1.49
N ILE A 137 -8.09 -5.91 2.80
CA ILE A 137 -7.76 -7.02 3.69
C ILE A 137 -9.01 -7.41 4.48
N ALA A 138 -9.44 -8.66 4.32
CA ALA A 138 -10.44 -9.24 5.20
C ALA A 138 -9.88 -9.45 6.61
N HIS A 139 -10.74 -9.33 7.62
CA HIS A 139 -10.40 -9.58 9.02
C HIS A 139 -9.65 -10.92 9.24
N SER A 140 -10.05 -11.97 8.52
CA SER A 140 -9.44 -13.31 8.57
C SER A 140 -8.01 -13.37 8.03
N SER A 141 -7.57 -12.35 7.28
CA SER A 141 -6.22 -12.21 6.73
C SER A 141 -5.32 -11.29 7.54
N LEU A 142 -5.85 -10.63 8.57
CA LEU A 142 -5.10 -9.65 9.37
C LEU A 142 -3.79 -10.23 9.89
N GLN A 143 -3.84 -11.40 10.52
CA GLN A 143 -2.65 -12.01 11.13
C GLN A 143 -1.59 -12.40 10.09
N ARG A 144 -2.01 -12.87 8.91
CA ARG A 144 -1.07 -13.22 7.83
C ARG A 144 -0.38 -11.96 7.28
N VAL A 145 -1.13 -10.88 7.08
CA VAL A 145 -0.58 -9.60 6.64
C VAL A 145 0.38 -9.02 7.68
N LEU A 146 0.02 -9.04 8.98
CA LEU A 146 0.86 -8.50 10.05
C LEU A 146 2.15 -9.31 10.26
N ARG A 147 2.12 -10.64 10.04
CA ARG A 147 3.32 -11.48 10.07
C ARG A 147 4.27 -11.17 8.93
N ASN A 148 3.75 -10.83 7.74
CA ASN A 148 4.56 -10.41 6.61
C ASN A 148 4.97 -8.92 6.72
N ARG A 149 5.74 -8.60 7.76
CA ARG A 149 6.21 -7.23 8.04
C ARG A 149 6.94 -6.62 6.86
N GLN A 150 7.76 -7.40 6.15
CA GLN A 150 8.50 -6.92 4.99
C GLN A 150 7.57 -6.36 3.92
N GLN A 151 6.42 -7.00 3.66
CA GLN A 151 5.48 -6.50 2.67
C GLN A 151 4.80 -5.18 3.11
N LEU A 152 4.51 -5.02 4.41
CA LEU A 152 4.00 -3.77 4.95
C LEU A 152 5.04 -2.64 4.91
N LEU A 153 6.30 -2.96 5.23
CA LEU A 153 7.42 -2.00 5.22
C LEU A 153 7.86 -1.61 3.81
N ASN A 154 7.79 -2.55 2.86
CA ASN A 154 8.11 -2.32 1.45
C ASN A 154 6.98 -1.64 0.68
N SER A 155 5.81 -1.44 1.31
CA SER A 155 4.73 -0.68 0.69
C SER A 155 5.12 0.79 0.63
N SER A 156 4.68 1.47 -0.43
CA SER A 156 4.88 2.92 -0.54
C SER A 156 4.20 3.62 0.64
N GLN A 157 4.73 4.77 1.07
CA GLN A 157 4.08 5.61 2.08
C GLN A 157 2.67 6.05 1.63
N ASP A 158 2.41 6.01 0.32
CA ASP A 158 1.11 6.33 -0.24
C ASP A 158 0.13 5.16 -0.35
N THR A 159 0.58 3.93 -0.08
CA THR A 159 -0.30 2.75 -0.13
C THR A 159 -1.40 2.84 0.93
N VAL A 160 -2.65 2.69 0.48
CA VAL A 160 -3.84 2.69 1.32
C VAL A 160 -4.22 1.26 1.69
N PHE A 161 -4.35 0.99 2.99
CA PHE A 161 -4.79 -0.30 3.52
C PHE A 161 -6.24 -0.21 3.99
N ILE A 162 -7.13 -0.98 3.39
CA ILE A 162 -8.55 -1.00 3.72
C ILE A 162 -8.90 -2.33 4.37
N PHE A 163 -9.38 -2.30 5.61
CA PHE A 163 -9.78 -3.49 6.34
C PHE A 163 -11.29 -3.65 6.40
N TRP A 164 -11.78 -4.88 6.28
CA TRP A 164 -13.21 -5.16 6.37
C TRP A 164 -13.48 -6.48 7.12
N GLY A 165 -14.66 -6.61 7.71
CA GLY A 165 -15.04 -7.80 8.44
C GLY A 165 -16.37 -7.69 9.19
N PRO A 166 -16.75 -8.74 9.92
CA PRO A 166 -17.96 -8.78 10.72
C PRO A 166 -18.05 -7.58 11.66
N SER A 167 -19.26 -7.01 11.80
CA SER A 167 -19.46 -5.83 12.64
C SER A 167 -18.99 -6.05 14.08
N HIS A 168 -19.13 -7.27 14.64
CA HIS A 168 -18.71 -7.56 16.01
C HIS A 168 -17.18 -7.52 16.22
N LEU A 169 -16.40 -7.72 15.16
CA LEU A 169 -14.94 -7.67 15.18
C LEU A 169 -14.38 -6.28 14.93
N MET A 170 -15.14 -5.47 14.21
CA MET A 170 -14.76 -4.13 13.77
C MET A 170 -15.33 -3.01 14.67
N ARG A 171 -15.93 -3.38 15.82
CA ARG A 171 -16.53 -2.42 16.78
C ARG A 171 -15.46 -1.57 17.44
N ARG A 172 -15.82 -0.33 17.77
CA ARG A 172 -14.93 0.68 18.38
C ARG A 172 -15.08 0.81 19.89
N ASP A 173 -15.98 0.04 20.49
CA ASP A 173 -16.30 0.04 21.93
C ASP A 173 -15.29 -0.75 22.77
N GLY A 174 -14.08 -0.99 22.24
CA GLY A 174 -13.05 -1.81 22.88
C GLY A 174 -13.27 -3.32 22.76
N LYS A 175 -14.44 -3.79 22.32
CA LYS A 175 -14.73 -5.23 22.16
C LYS A 175 -14.38 -5.78 20.77
N GLY A 176 -14.18 -4.90 19.78
CA GLY A 176 -13.78 -5.29 18.43
C GLY A 176 -12.30 -5.61 18.33
N HIS A 177 -11.92 -6.88 18.50
CA HIS A 177 -10.50 -7.25 18.54
C HIS A 177 -9.73 -6.90 17.25
N VAL A 178 -10.37 -6.94 16.08
CA VAL A 178 -9.73 -6.51 14.82
C VAL A 178 -9.51 -5.01 14.83
N TYR A 179 -10.52 -4.21 15.21
CA TYR A 179 -10.36 -2.76 15.32
C TYR A 179 -9.25 -2.38 16.31
N ASN A 180 -9.18 -3.06 17.46
CA ASN A 180 -8.14 -2.84 18.46
C ASN A 180 -6.73 -3.11 17.90
N ASN A 181 -6.55 -4.20 17.14
CA ASN A 181 -5.29 -4.50 16.46
C ASN A 181 -4.92 -3.43 15.41
N LEU A 182 -5.90 -2.94 14.64
CA LEU A 182 -5.68 -1.88 13.66
C LEU A 182 -5.33 -0.54 14.33
N ARG A 183 -5.96 -0.24 15.47
CA ARG A 183 -5.61 0.92 16.28
C ARG A 183 -4.16 0.80 16.76
N LEU A 184 -3.75 -0.35 17.29
CA LEU A 184 -2.37 -0.59 17.71
C LEU A 184 -1.39 -0.44 16.53
N LEU A 185 -1.69 -1.06 15.38
CA LEU A 185 -0.88 -0.93 14.16
C LEU A 185 -0.65 0.54 13.79
N LYS A 186 -1.69 1.37 13.86
CA LYS A 186 -1.58 2.80 13.55
C LYS A 186 -0.74 3.57 14.57
N HIS A 187 -0.71 3.16 15.84
CA HIS A 187 0.20 3.75 16.83
C HIS A 187 1.66 3.35 16.57
N VAL A 188 1.89 2.08 16.21
CA VAL A 188 3.25 1.55 15.93
C VAL A 188 3.79 2.06 14.59
N MET A 189 2.92 2.26 13.60
CA MET A 189 3.27 2.73 12.26
C MET A 189 2.42 3.96 11.88
N PRO A 190 2.73 5.15 12.43
CA PRO A 190 1.92 6.35 12.23
C PRO A 190 1.83 6.83 10.78
N THR A 191 2.76 6.45 9.91
CA THR A 191 2.74 6.82 8.50
C THR A 191 1.79 5.98 7.65
N LEU A 192 1.39 4.78 8.11
CA LEU A 192 0.49 3.92 7.34
C LEU A 192 -0.90 4.53 7.20
N LYS A 193 -1.42 4.54 5.97
CA LYS A 193 -2.79 4.96 5.65
C LYS A 193 -3.75 3.80 5.88
N VAL A 194 -4.29 3.70 7.10
CA VAL A 194 -5.16 2.59 7.53
C VAL A 194 -6.63 3.02 7.61
N TYR A 195 -7.47 2.35 6.83
CA TYR A 195 -8.90 2.57 6.71
C TYR A 195 -9.67 1.30 7.03
N MET A 196 -10.94 1.46 7.38
CA MET A 196 -11.90 0.37 7.54
C MET A 196 -13.20 0.68 6.82
N ILE A 197 -13.85 -0.37 6.32
CA ILE A 197 -15.23 -0.27 5.83
C ILE A 197 -16.16 -0.12 7.05
N SER A 198 -16.98 0.92 7.05
CA SER A 198 -17.91 1.24 8.13
C SER A 198 -19.04 0.20 8.21
N ARG A 199 -19.65 0.09 9.40
CA ARG A 199 -20.83 -0.77 9.60
C ARG A 199 -21.95 -0.44 8.61
N ILE A 200 -22.22 0.84 8.38
CA ILE A 200 -23.28 1.28 7.47
C ILE A 200 -22.98 0.84 6.04
N GLN A 201 -21.72 0.99 5.60
CA GLN A 201 -21.32 0.56 4.26
C GLN A 201 -21.41 -0.97 4.09
N MET A 202 -21.02 -1.74 5.11
CA MET A 202 -21.20 -3.20 5.09
C MET A 202 -22.67 -3.61 4.99
N LEU A 203 -23.58 -2.89 5.65
CA LEU A 203 -25.02 -3.17 5.54
C LEU A 203 -25.54 -2.87 4.14
N LYS A 204 -25.08 -1.79 3.50
CA LYS A 204 -25.40 -1.50 2.10
C LYS A 204 -24.91 -2.59 1.15
N PHE A 205 -23.73 -3.15 1.40
CA PHE A 205 -23.22 -4.30 0.63
C PHE A 205 -24.06 -5.56 0.82
N ASP A 206 -24.52 -5.83 2.05
CA ASP A 206 -25.43 -6.94 2.35
C ASP A 206 -26.78 -6.77 1.61
N GLU A 207 -27.32 -5.55 1.58
CA GLU A 207 -28.56 -5.23 0.86
C GLU A 207 -28.40 -5.37 -0.66
N LEU A 208 -27.30 -4.84 -1.22
CA LEU A 208 -27.00 -4.98 -2.64
C LEU A 208 -26.85 -6.46 -3.03
N PHE A 209 -26.07 -7.23 -2.27
CA PHE A 209 -25.90 -8.66 -2.54
C PHE A 209 -27.24 -9.40 -2.54
N LYS A 210 -28.10 -9.13 -1.56
CA LYS A 210 -29.44 -9.72 -1.48
C LYS A 210 -30.31 -9.32 -2.66
N LYS A 211 -30.24 -8.06 -3.07
CA LYS A 211 -30.98 -7.55 -4.24
C LYS A 211 -30.55 -8.26 -5.54
N GLU A 212 -29.26 -8.44 -5.75
CA GLU A 212 -28.72 -9.04 -6.99
C GLU A 212 -28.85 -10.57 -7.03
N THR A 213 -28.78 -11.25 -5.88
CA THR A 213 -28.75 -12.72 -5.83
C THR A 213 -30.06 -13.34 -5.33
N GLY A 214 -30.94 -12.56 -4.72
CA GLY A 214 -32.09 -13.06 -3.97
C GLY A 214 -31.72 -13.72 -2.62
N ILE A 215 -30.43 -13.83 -2.30
CA ILE A 215 -29.94 -14.56 -1.12
C ILE A 215 -29.57 -13.58 -0.01
N ASP A 216 -30.17 -13.76 1.16
CA ASP A 216 -29.76 -13.04 2.35
C ASP A 216 -28.46 -13.63 2.92
N ARG A 217 -27.36 -12.88 2.79
CA ARG A 217 -26.03 -13.30 3.24
C ARG A 217 -26.01 -13.81 4.69
N LYS A 218 -26.74 -13.15 5.59
CA LYS A 218 -26.74 -13.52 7.02
C LYS A 218 -27.53 -14.79 7.26
N LYS A 219 -28.61 -15.01 6.52
CA LYS A 219 -29.42 -16.24 6.63
C LYS A 219 -28.77 -17.44 5.95
N SER A 220 -28.02 -17.23 4.88
CA SER A 220 -27.37 -18.30 4.10
C SER A 220 -26.02 -18.74 4.65
N ASN A 221 -25.53 -18.11 5.73
CA ASN A 221 -24.17 -18.31 6.26
C ASN A 221 -23.05 -18.08 5.22
N LEU A 222 -23.34 -17.37 4.13
CA LEU A 222 -22.36 -17.03 3.12
C LEU A 222 -21.53 -15.81 3.57
N TRP A 223 -20.28 -15.77 3.12
CA TRP A 223 -19.42 -14.60 3.24
C TRP A 223 -19.01 -14.14 1.85
N LEU A 224 -19.05 -12.83 1.62
CA LEU A 224 -18.48 -12.25 0.41
C LEU A 224 -16.99 -12.55 0.39
N SER A 225 -16.47 -12.93 -0.77
CA SER A 225 -15.03 -12.91 -0.98
C SER A 225 -14.54 -11.46 -0.92
N THR A 226 -13.25 -11.25 -0.63
CA THR A 226 -12.66 -9.90 -0.67
C THR A 226 -12.92 -9.31 -2.06
N ALA A 227 -12.39 -9.93 -3.13
CA ALA A 227 -13.23 -10.44 -4.23
C ALA A 227 -14.43 -9.60 -4.69
N GLY A 228 -15.60 -10.07 -4.24
CA GLY A 228 -16.92 -9.56 -4.60
C GLY A 228 -17.47 -8.53 -3.62
N SER A 229 -16.66 -7.98 -2.71
CA SER A 229 -17.06 -6.79 -1.96
C SER A 229 -17.07 -5.61 -2.94
N PRO A 230 -18.13 -4.78 -2.99
CA PRO A 230 -18.20 -3.67 -3.94
C PRO A 230 -17.02 -2.71 -3.74
N TRP A 231 -16.27 -2.50 -4.80
CA TRP A 231 -15.03 -1.73 -4.78
C TRP A 231 -15.29 -0.25 -5.02
N PRO A 232 -14.49 0.63 -4.40
CA PRO A 232 -14.57 2.06 -4.66
C PRO A 232 -14.10 2.44 -6.07
#